data_AF-A0A920N303-F1
#
_entry.id   AF-A0A920N303-F1
#
_cell.length_a   1.000
_cell.length_b   1.000
_cell.length_c   1.000
_cell.angle_alpha   90.00
_cell.angle_beta   90.00
_cell.angle_gamma   90.00
#
_symmetry.space_group_name_H-M   'P 1'
#
loop_
_entity.id
_entity.type
_entity.pdbx_description
1 polymer ?
#
loop_
_entity_poly.entity_id
_entity_poly.type
_entity_poly.pdbx_seq_one_letter_code
_entity_poly.pdbx_strand_id
1 'polypeptide(L)'
;MVRHSGVNQKPPRRGGIAACTVACVSLALIGLFAAPIQAQPAAKKPAAKKPAAKKPAAKKPAAKKPAAKKPAAKNRQPRTGSQEPARPSGPPLPAGFVPPPPLPQVMGLNNPLLTPKDELAFRRKGYSTFMKAVRSPGLGSRAQQDIRSGIRWLVARLTMPTNREALPVRRREIRQMVQLQVKAAPVREFVLRELTLALAELLETAHFKITHNNGQQIQVVVTRPDPKTGKIQNQVFKADSLEVLRSTKGAGEAARFFDRYAARTVFGGKGGVQNFHVRLNVAYLLGELVVRKGDPAKGIPAARYTRAFAPLCDVVNEPRQLDAIKVVAVRGLVRLMKTGQPDASYDQRLQVAQCLANQLQRPYQRSVLRQRMDSHLQHIWYQEVLVEGLAGVGILQNKQAQPFVETVLAGVLADPNRHFLARTAAAKAIGRAPLTGAFDGGLRSYQLVELAGQMAAAYNKSPTAGYWPRSFQQLYFSFKAINKNDVTAAGKPAGLLGQVGTARLQDAYRQVVPLVGHVIVQPTVTADGKQRFMAISSDTIKPLTDWLAQNRPPNYKPAGRPSATAPTSTPKPKAKSKTKAGGASRS
;
A
#
# COMPACT_ATOMS: atom_id res chain seq x y z
N MET A 1 8.06 -2.15 65.54
CA MET A 1 8.97 -2.58 66.61
C MET A 1 9.18 -4.08 66.50
N VAL A 2 10.46 -4.46 66.54
CA VAL A 2 11.13 -5.78 66.45
C VAL A 2 10.53 -6.79 67.45
N ARG A 3 10.35 -8.10 67.21
CA ARG A 3 11.35 -9.22 67.26
C ARG A 3 10.60 -10.54 66.91
N HIS A 4 11.04 -11.35 65.95
CA HIS A 4 12.13 -12.36 65.96
C HIS A 4 11.98 -13.51 66.98
N SER A 5 11.80 -14.73 66.45
CA SER A 5 12.48 -16.02 66.72
C SER A 5 11.49 -17.16 66.43
N GLY A 6 11.67 -18.03 65.42
CA GLY A 6 12.58 -19.20 65.43
C GLY A 6 11.99 -20.27 66.37
N VAL A 7 11.52 -21.44 65.96
CA VAL A 7 12.31 -22.61 65.51
C VAL A 7 11.36 -23.74 65.07
N ASN A 8 11.53 -24.23 63.84
CA ASN A 8 11.72 -25.64 63.44
C ASN A 8 10.90 -26.78 64.12
N GLN A 9 9.96 -27.42 63.39
CA GLN A 9 10.14 -28.72 62.70
C GLN A 9 8.78 -29.36 62.29
N LYS A 10 8.86 -30.12 61.20
CA LYS A 10 7.83 -30.75 60.34
C LYS A 10 7.66 -32.25 60.73
N PRO A 11 6.84 -33.07 60.04
CA PRO A 11 5.37 -33.12 59.83
C PRO A 11 4.86 -34.55 60.20
N PRO A 12 3.70 -35.12 59.74
CA PRO A 12 3.27 -35.41 58.34
C PRO A 12 1.77 -35.04 58.05
N ARG A 13 1.33 -34.64 56.83
CA ARG A 13 0.85 -35.43 55.66
C ARG A 13 -0.12 -36.57 56.03
N ARG A 14 -1.33 -36.79 55.48
CA ARG A 14 -2.15 -36.48 54.28
C ARG A 14 -3.63 -36.66 54.75
N GLY A 15 -4.71 -36.15 54.19
CA GLY A 15 -5.10 -35.82 52.82
C GLY A 15 -6.65 -35.76 52.75
N GLY A 16 -7.19 -35.19 51.66
CA GLY A 16 -8.59 -35.33 51.23
C GLY A 16 -9.58 -34.30 51.77
N ILE A 17 -10.11 -33.43 50.90
CA ILE A 17 -11.41 -32.79 51.10
C ILE A 17 -12.20 -32.84 49.80
N ALA A 18 -13.42 -33.37 49.94
CA ALA A 18 -14.53 -33.36 49.01
C ALA A 18 -15.45 -32.14 49.28
N ALA A 19 -16.39 -31.94 48.35
CA ALA A 19 -17.32 -30.84 48.19
C ALA A 19 -18.25 -30.48 49.36
N CYS A 20 -18.81 -29.26 49.33
CA CYS A 20 -20.13 -28.83 49.85
C CYS A 20 -20.48 -27.49 49.14
N THR A 21 -21.51 -27.31 48.30
CA THR A 21 -22.99 -27.34 48.45
C THR A 21 -23.61 -26.32 49.42
N VAL A 22 -24.85 -25.94 49.09
CA VAL A 22 -25.85 -25.04 49.75
C VAL A 22 -25.95 -23.67 49.05
N ALA A 23 -27.00 -23.24 48.32
CA ALA A 23 -28.46 -23.47 48.21
C ALA A 23 -29.28 -22.22 48.62
N CYS A 24 -30.45 -22.08 47.98
CA CYS A 24 -31.63 -21.23 48.27
C CYS A 24 -31.74 -19.87 47.52
N VAL A 25 -32.68 -19.62 46.56
CA VAL A 25 -34.19 -19.63 46.50
C VAL A 25 -34.66 -18.13 46.42
N SER A 26 -35.50 -17.57 45.53
CA SER A 26 -36.77 -17.98 44.87
C SER A 26 -37.17 -17.10 43.65
N LEU A 27 -37.89 -17.70 42.68
CA LEU A 27 -39.16 -17.32 41.96
C LEU A 27 -39.46 -15.88 41.44
N ALA A 28 -40.22 -15.60 40.35
CA ALA A 28 -40.85 -16.38 39.26
C ALA A 28 -41.58 -15.45 38.22
N LEU A 29 -41.86 -15.99 37.00
CA LEU A 29 -42.96 -15.72 36.01
C LEU A 29 -42.81 -14.51 35.04
N ILE A 30 -43.08 -14.49 33.72
CA ILE A 30 -43.65 -15.37 32.64
C ILE A 30 -43.20 -14.77 31.26
N GLY A 31 -43.07 -15.59 30.20
CA GLY A 31 -43.23 -15.08 28.81
C GLY A 31 -42.71 -15.94 27.64
N LEU A 32 -43.57 -16.83 27.13
CA LEU A 32 -43.56 -17.62 25.88
C LEU A 32 -42.53 -17.31 24.75
N PHE A 33 -41.79 -18.33 24.29
CA PHE A 33 -42.03 -19.09 23.04
C PHE A 33 -40.90 -20.10 22.81
N ALA A 34 -41.23 -21.40 22.85
CA ALA A 34 -40.33 -22.49 22.50
C ALA A 34 -40.98 -23.37 21.42
N ALA A 35 -40.20 -23.73 20.40
CA ALA A 35 -40.42 -24.92 19.59
C ALA A 35 -39.06 -25.64 19.44
N PRO A 36 -38.86 -26.82 20.05
CA PRO A 36 -37.65 -27.61 19.85
C PRO A 36 -37.80 -28.57 18.66
N ILE A 37 -36.73 -28.66 17.88
CA ILE A 37 -36.55 -29.58 16.75
C ILE A 37 -36.30 -30.99 17.29
N GLN A 38 -37.14 -31.94 16.87
CA GLN A 38 -36.98 -33.38 17.10
C GLN A 38 -35.71 -33.92 16.42
N ALA A 39 -34.94 -34.69 17.18
CA ALA A 39 -33.88 -35.55 16.67
C ALA A 39 -34.48 -36.79 16.00
N GLN A 40 -34.09 -37.08 14.75
CA GLN A 40 -34.38 -38.35 14.08
C GLN A 40 -33.14 -39.26 14.01
N PRO A 41 -33.32 -40.60 13.99
CA PRO A 41 -32.24 -41.57 14.11
C PRO A 41 -31.49 -41.81 12.81
N ALA A 42 -30.21 -42.19 12.95
CA ALA A 42 -29.30 -42.48 11.85
C ALA A 42 -29.67 -43.78 11.09
N ALA A 43 -30.00 -43.65 9.81
CA ALA A 43 -30.12 -44.77 8.87
C ALA A 43 -28.82 -44.92 8.04
N LYS A 44 -28.20 -46.10 8.12
CA LYS A 44 -27.06 -46.54 7.29
C LYS A 44 -27.49 -46.65 5.82
N LYS A 45 -26.89 -45.85 4.93
CA LYS A 45 -27.01 -46.01 3.47
C LYS A 45 -25.96 -47.00 2.94
N PRO A 46 -26.33 -47.97 2.09
CA PRO A 46 -25.40 -48.92 1.48
C PRO A 46 -24.55 -48.28 0.37
N ALA A 47 -23.30 -48.75 0.27
CA ALA A 47 -22.30 -48.31 -0.69
C ALA A 47 -22.60 -48.81 -2.11
N ALA A 48 -22.95 -47.90 -3.02
CA ALA A 48 -23.05 -48.19 -4.45
C ALA A 48 -21.69 -47.98 -5.14
N LYS A 49 -21.11 -49.08 -5.63
CA LYS A 49 -19.94 -49.11 -6.52
C LYS A 49 -20.27 -48.40 -7.85
N LYS A 50 -19.55 -47.32 -8.17
CA LYS A 50 -19.58 -46.70 -9.51
C LYS A 50 -18.77 -47.56 -10.50
N PRO A 51 -19.31 -47.89 -11.69
CA PRO A 51 -18.55 -48.54 -12.75
C PRO A 51 -17.50 -47.60 -13.35
N ALA A 52 -16.30 -48.13 -13.58
CA ALA A 52 -15.20 -47.44 -14.26
C ALA A 52 -15.48 -47.38 -15.78
N ALA A 53 -15.88 -46.21 -16.28
CA ALA A 53 -15.95 -45.96 -17.72
C ALA A 53 -14.54 -45.69 -18.28
N LYS A 54 -14.02 -46.65 -19.06
CA LYS A 54 -12.82 -46.51 -19.90
C LYS A 54 -13.09 -45.42 -20.96
N LYS A 55 -12.35 -44.31 -20.92
CA LYS A 55 -12.30 -43.34 -22.02
C LYS A 55 -11.57 -43.96 -23.23
N PRO A 56 -12.13 -43.92 -24.45
CA PRO A 56 -11.41 -44.27 -25.66
C PRO A 56 -10.29 -43.25 -25.92
N ALA A 57 -9.10 -43.75 -26.23
CA ALA A 57 -7.95 -42.95 -26.64
C ALA A 57 -8.16 -42.43 -28.07
N ALA A 58 -8.48 -41.14 -28.22
CA ALA A 58 -8.45 -40.46 -29.51
C ALA A 58 -6.99 -40.23 -29.94
N LYS A 59 -6.55 -40.94 -30.98
CA LYS A 59 -5.30 -40.71 -31.71
C LYS A 59 -5.32 -39.28 -32.29
N LYS A 60 -4.40 -38.43 -31.85
CA LYS A 60 -4.10 -37.16 -32.52
C LYS A 60 -3.47 -37.45 -33.90
N PRO A 61 -3.95 -36.84 -34.99
CA PRO A 61 -3.23 -36.83 -36.26
C PRO A 61 -1.92 -36.05 -36.11
N ALA A 62 -0.82 -36.67 -36.52
CA ALA A 62 0.50 -36.04 -36.61
C ALA A 62 0.51 -35.06 -37.79
N ALA A 63 0.38 -33.77 -37.52
CA ALA A 63 0.68 -32.74 -38.50
C ALA A 63 2.20 -32.63 -38.67
N LYS A 64 2.70 -33.11 -39.82
CA LYS A 64 4.07 -32.93 -40.30
C LYS A 64 4.41 -31.43 -40.34
N LYS A 65 5.42 -31.01 -39.58
CA LYS A 65 6.09 -29.71 -39.75
C LYS A 65 6.83 -29.71 -41.10
N PRO A 66 6.61 -28.73 -41.99
CA PRO A 66 7.53 -28.49 -43.10
C PRO A 66 8.87 -27.98 -42.56
N ALA A 67 9.96 -28.65 -42.93
CA ALA A 67 11.32 -28.21 -42.67
C ALA A 67 11.64 -27.00 -43.55
N ALA A 68 11.72 -25.81 -42.96
CA ALA A 68 12.26 -24.63 -43.62
C ALA A 68 13.79 -24.59 -43.45
N LYS A 69 14.49 -24.67 -44.57
CA LYS A 69 15.95 -24.58 -44.71
C LYS A 69 16.50 -23.28 -44.12
N LYS A 70 17.56 -23.38 -43.31
CA LYS A 70 18.49 -22.29 -42.98
C LYS A 70 19.13 -21.75 -44.27
N PRO A 71 19.14 -20.43 -44.54
CA PRO A 71 20.16 -19.84 -45.40
C PRO A 71 21.43 -19.57 -44.58
N ALA A 72 22.56 -19.94 -45.18
CA ALA A 72 23.89 -19.80 -44.63
C ALA A 72 24.30 -18.33 -44.40
N ALA A 73 25.11 -18.13 -43.37
CA ALA A 73 25.78 -16.87 -43.07
C ALA A 73 26.73 -16.50 -44.22
N LYS A 74 26.53 -15.32 -44.83
CA LYS A 74 27.51 -14.70 -45.71
C LYS A 74 27.90 -13.34 -45.12
N ASN A 75 29.15 -13.29 -44.67
CA ASN A 75 29.90 -12.10 -44.27
C ASN A 75 29.75 -10.99 -45.32
N ARG A 76 29.28 -9.80 -44.93
CA ARG A 76 29.58 -8.53 -45.63
C ARG A 76 29.74 -7.39 -44.61
N GLN A 77 30.88 -6.72 -44.77
CA GLN A 77 31.35 -5.51 -44.09
C GLN A 77 30.37 -4.32 -44.14
N PRO A 78 30.56 -3.30 -43.28
CA PRO A 78 29.63 -2.20 -43.12
C PRO A 78 29.65 -1.28 -44.35
N ARG A 79 28.47 -1.07 -44.96
CA ARG A 79 28.23 0.05 -45.88
C ARG A 79 27.30 1.04 -45.22
N THR A 80 27.81 2.25 -45.11
CA THR A 80 27.15 3.50 -44.77
C THR A 80 26.01 3.81 -45.73
N GLY A 81 24.85 4.18 -45.18
CA GLY A 81 23.83 5.02 -45.82
C GLY A 81 22.97 4.41 -46.94
N SER A 82 21.76 3.93 -46.60
CA SER A 82 20.55 4.05 -47.45
C SER A 82 19.33 3.41 -46.78
N GLN A 83 18.33 4.27 -46.52
CA GLN A 83 16.87 4.05 -46.38
C GLN A 83 16.33 2.64 -46.10
N GLU A 84 15.68 2.50 -44.94
CA GLU A 84 14.82 1.37 -44.58
C GLU A 84 13.55 1.38 -45.48
N PRO A 85 13.19 0.26 -46.14
CA PRO A 85 11.97 0.20 -46.94
C PRO A 85 10.75 0.32 -46.01
N ALA A 86 9.89 1.30 -46.32
CA ALA A 86 8.70 1.62 -45.54
C ALA A 86 7.81 0.38 -45.35
N ARG A 87 7.55 0.02 -44.09
CA ARG A 87 6.49 -0.94 -43.74
C ARG A 87 5.16 -0.40 -44.29
N PRO A 88 4.26 -1.26 -44.81
CA PRO A 88 2.96 -0.83 -45.27
C PRO A 88 2.25 -0.08 -44.14
N SER A 89 1.97 1.20 -44.37
CA SER A 89 1.25 2.05 -43.43
C SER A 89 -0.17 1.51 -43.32
N GLY A 90 -0.52 1.02 -42.13
CA GLY A 90 -1.91 0.72 -41.80
C GLY A 90 -2.80 1.96 -41.93
N PRO A 91 -4.13 1.81 -41.83
CA PRO A 91 -5.05 2.94 -41.90
C PRO A 91 -4.65 4.05 -40.93
N PRO A 92 -4.81 5.33 -41.32
CA PRO A 92 -4.41 6.47 -40.51
C PRO A 92 -5.08 6.40 -39.14
N LEU A 93 -4.28 6.66 -38.09
CA LEU A 93 -4.80 6.69 -36.72
C LEU A 93 -5.90 7.76 -36.58
N PRO A 94 -6.95 7.52 -35.78
CA PRO A 94 -8.03 8.50 -35.59
C PRO A 94 -7.50 9.88 -35.17
N ALA A 95 -8.16 10.94 -35.62
CA ALA A 95 -7.84 12.30 -35.20
C ALA A 95 -7.90 12.41 -33.66
N GLY A 96 -6.80 12.87 -33.05
CA GLY A 96 -6.66 12.96 -31.59
C GLY A 96 -6.09 11.71 -30.90
N PHE A 97 -5.70 10.67 -31.63
CA PHE A 97 -5.00 9.53 -31.06
C PHE A 97 -3.63 9.95 -30.51
N VAL A 98 -3.50 9.91 -29.19
CA VAL A 98 -2.21 10.05 -28.50
C VAL A 98 -1.70 8.63 -28.20
N PRO A 99 -0.56 8.20 -28.76
CA PRO A 99 -0.04 6.86 -28.50
C PRO A 99 0.20 6.67 -26.99
N PRO A 100 0.02 5.45 -26.47
CA PRO A 100 0.31 5.16 -25.08
C PRO A 100 1.78 5.50 -24.79
N PRO A 101 2.10 6.04 -23.60
CA PRO A 101 3.49 6.31 -23.25
C PRO A 101 4.31 5.03 -23.29
N PRO A 102 5.63 5.13 -23.56
CA PRO A 102 6.50 3.97 -23.51
C PRO A 102 6.42 3.32 -22.12
N LEU A 103 6.56 1.99 -22.08
CA LEU A 103 6.55 1.25 -20.82
C LEU A 103 7.62 1.83 -19.87
N PRO A 104 7.31 1.95 -18.56
CA PRO A 104 8.31 2.38 -17.59
C PRO A 104 9.57 1.53 -17.71
N GLN A 105 10.76 2.14 -17.67
CA GLN A 105 12.04 1.44 -17.81
C GLN A 105 12.15 0.23 -16.87
N VAL A 106 11.58 0.34 -15.67
CA VAL A 106 11.53 -0.74 -14.67
C VAL A 106 10.84 -2.02 -15.13
N MET A 107 10.02 -1.98 -16.19
CA MET A 107 9.43 -3.16 -16.82
C MET A 107 10.44 -3.94 -17.68
N GLY A 108 11.41 -3.24 -18.28
CA GLY A 108 12.45 -3.83 -19.12
C GLY A 108 13.72 -4.24 -18.37
N LEU A 109 13.87 -3.87 -17.10
CA LEU A 109 15.06 -4.21 -16.31
C LEU A 109 15.22 -5.73 -16.14
N ASN A 110 16.42 -6.23 -16.37
CA ASN A 110 16.83 -7.62 -16.15
C ASN A 110 18.14 -7.64 -15.37
N ASN A 111 18.04 -7.58 -14.05
CA ASN A 111 19.17 -7.51 -13.13
C ASN A 111 19.23 -8.77 -12.22
N PRO A 112 19.44 -9.97 -12.79
CA PRO A 112 19.49 -11.19 -12.01
C PRO A 112 20.68 -11.17 -11.05
N LEU A 113 20.41 -11.45 -9.77
CA LEU A 113 21.41 -11.62 -8.72
C LEU A 113 21.96 -13.06 -8.65
N LEU A 114 21.45 -13.94 -9.50
CA LEU A 114 21.80 -15.34 -9.55
C LEU A 114 21.83 -15.82 -11.00
N THR A 115 22.93 -16.46 -11.39
CA THR A 115 23.02 -17.10 -12.70
C THR A 115 22.36 -18.48 -12.67
N PRO A 116 21.92 -19.04 -13.82
CA PRO A 116 21.40 -20.41 -13.86
C PRO A 116 22.40 -21.46 -13.35
N LYS A 117 23.70 -21.24 -13.60
CA LYS A 117 24.78 -22.12 -13.11
C LYS A 117 24.85 -22.11 -11.58
N ASP A 118 24.83 -20.91 -10.99
CA ASP A 118 24.91 -20.75 -9.53
C ASP A 118 23.62 -21.23 -8.84
N GLU A 119 22.47 -21.04 -9.48
CA GLU A 119 21.18 -21.57 -9.01
C GLU A 119 21.25 -23.09 -8.87
N LEU A 120 21.70 -23.77 -9.93
CA LEU A 120 21.82 -25.22 -9.98
C LEU A 120 22.89 -25.73 -9.00
N ALA A 121 24.03 -25.04 -8.91
CA ALA A 121 25.11 -25.40 -8.00
C ALA A 121 24.65 -25.39 -6.54
N PHE A 122 23.96 -24.32 -6.11
CA PHE A 122 23.40 -24.26 -4.77
C PHE A 122 22.30 -25.30 -4.57
N ARG A 123 21.43 -25.53 -5.57
CA ARG A 123 20.40 -26.56 -5.48
C ARG A 123 20.98 -27.96 -5.23
N ARG A 124 22.11 -28.28 -5.85
CA ARG A 124 22.79 -29.57 -5.71
C ARG A 124 23.51 -29.73 -4.37
N LYS A 125 24.22 -28.69 -3.90
CA LYS A 125 25.14 -28.81 -2.76
C LYS A 125 24.71 -28.04 -1.50
N GLY A 126 24.08 -26.87 -1.65
CA GLY A 126 23.73 -25.97 -0.55
C GLY A 126 22.29 -26.10 -0.05
N TYR A 127 21.35 -26.63 -0.84
CA TYR A 127 19.94 -26.69 -0.45
C TYR A 127 19.69 -27.62 0.74
N SER A 128 20.35 -28.78 0.79
CA SER A 128 20.19 -29.75 1.87
C SER A 128 20.68 -29.19 3.21
N THR A 129 21.87 -28.56 3.23
CA THR A 129 22.43 -27.94 4.44
C THR A 129 21.56 -26.78 4.92
N PHE A 130 21.09 -25.94 4.00
CA PHE A 130 20.13 -24.88 4.30
C PHE A 130 18.84 -25.42 4.96
N MET A 131 18.22 -26.45 4.37
CA MET A 131 16.99 -27.02 4.92
C MET A 131 17.22 -27.72 6.26
N LYS A 132 18.38 -28.34 6.48
CA LYS A 132 18.78 -28.89 7.79
C LYS A 132 18.89 -27.79 8.83
N ALA A 133 19.51 -26.65 8.49
CA ALA A 133 19.63 -25.50 9.39
C ALA A 133 18.25 -24.85 9.69
N VAL A 134 17.39 -24.70 8.69
CA VAL A 134 16.01 -24.20 8.85
C VAL A 134 15.15 -25.05 9.79
N ARG A 135 15.38 -26.37 9.79
CA ARG A 135 14.66 -27.33 10.64
C ARG A 135 15.37 -27.60 11.98
N SER A 136 16.50 -26.96 12.23
CA SER A 136 17.30 -27.17 13.44
C SER A 136 16.49 -26.82 14.70
N PRO A 137 16.65 -27.57 15.80
CA PRO A 137 16.03 -27.21 17.08
C PRO A 137 16.65 -25.95 17.71
N GLY A 138 17.88 -25.57 17.31
CA GLY A 138 18.61 -24.42 17.84
C GLY A 138 19.34 -23.60 16.77
N LEU A 139 19.80 -22.40 17.17
CA LEU A 139 20.40 -21.41 16.27
C LEU A 139 21.90 -21.20 16.54
N GLY A 140 22.71 -22.23 16.28
CA GLY A 140 24.18 -22.12 16.34
C GLY A 140 24.78 -21.28 15.21
N SER A 141 26.05 -20.88 15.35
CA SER A 141 26.77 -20.04 14.37
C SER A 141 26.77 -20.62 12.96
N ARG A 142 26.99 -21.93 12.82
CA ARG A 142 26.96 -22.62 11.52
C ARG A 142 25.57 -22.60 10.90
N ALA A 143 24.53 -22.89 11.68
CA ALA A 143 23.15 -22.84 11.21
C ALA A 143 22.76 -21.43 10.73
N GLN A 144 23.24 -20.38 11.43
CA GLN A 144 23.05 -18.99 10.99
C GLN A 144 23.71 -18.74 9.62
N GLN A 145 24.94 -19.20 9.40
CA GLN A 145 25.63 -19.06 8.10
C GLN A 145 24.91 -19.80 6.97
N ASP A 146 24.47 -21.03 7.21
CA ASP A 146 23.75 -21.84 6.22
C ASP A 146 22.38 -21.22 5.89
N ILE A 147 21.66 -20.70 6.91
CA ILE A 147 20.40 -19.95 6.72
C ILE A 147 20.62 -18.68 5.90
N ARG A 148 21.65 -17.90 6.21
CA ARG A 148 21.98 -16.66 5.46
C ARG A 148 22.25 -16.96 3.99
N SER A 149 23.04 -18.00 3.72
CA SER A 149 23.37 -18.44 2.37
C SER A 149 22.13 -18.89 1.60
N GLY A 150 21.27 -19.69 2.24
CA GLY A 150 20.02 -20.15 1.62
C GLY A 150 18.98 -19.06 1.41
N ILE A 151 18.86 -18.10 2.32
CA ILE A 151 17.98 -16.93 2.13
C ILE A 151 18.48 -16.05 0.99
N ARG A 152 19.79 -15.79 0.91
CA ARG A 152 20.40 -15.08 -0.22
C ARG A 152 20.04 -15.77 -1.54
N TRP A 153 20.19 -17.10 -1.61
CA TRP A 153 19.82 -17.88 -2.80
C TRP A 153 18.31 -17.81 -3.10
N LEU A 154 17.43 -18.04 -2.11
CA LEU A 154 15.98 -18.02 -2.29
C LEU A 154 15.47 -16.69 -2.83
N VAL A 155 15.96 -15.58 -2.26
CA VAL A 155 15.55 -14.24 -2.66
C VAL A 155 16.15 -13.87 -4.02
N ALA A 156 17.41 -14.23 -4.29
CA ALA A 156 18.02 -13.99 -5.60
C ALA A 156 17.29 -14.72 -6.73
N ARG A 157 16.71 -15.90 -6.50
CA ARG A 157 15.89 -16.61 -7.50
C ARG A 157 14.69 -15.80 -7.97
N LEU A 158 14.14 -14.91 -7.15
CA LEU A 158 13.05 -14.01 -7.55
C LEU A 158 13.48 -13.03 -8.65
N THR A 159 14.78 -12.72 -8.75
CA THR A 159 15.32 -11.77 -9.74
C THR A 159 15.61 -12.42 -11.10
N MET A 160 15.58 -13.75 -11.20
CA MET A 160 15.88 -14.47 -12.43
C MET A 160 14.77 -14.27 -13.47
N PRO A 161 15.07 -13.86 -14.72
CA PRO A 161 14.07 -13.69 -15.77
C PRO A 161 13.24 -14.95 -16.03
N THR A 162 13.87 -16.13 -15.96
CA THR A 162 13.19 -17.43 -16.16
C THR A 162 12.13 -17.75 -15.10
N ASN A 163 12.15 -17.09 -13.94
CA ASN A 163 11.17 -17.29 -12.88
C ASN A 163 10.03 -16.26 -12.92
N ARG A 164 10.00 -15.36 -13.91
CA ARG A 164 9.10 -14.19 -13.91
C ARG A 164 7.62 -14.57 -13.82
N GLU A 165 7.19 -15.54 -14.62
CA GLU A 165 5.80 -16.03 -14.61
C GLU A 165 5.47 -16.83 -13.34
N ALA A 166 6.48 -17.45 -12.74
CA ALA A 166 6.35 -18.27 -11.54
C ALA A 166 6.47 -17.47 -10.23
N LEU A 167 6.62 -16.15 -10.26
CA LEU A 167 6.83 -15.33 -9.05
C LEU A 167 5.75 -15.52 -7.96
N PRO A 168 4.44 -15.61 -8.27
CA PRO A 168 3.42 -15.92 -7.26
C PRO A 168 3.61 -17.30 -6.59
N VAL A 169 4.10 -18.28 -7.35
CA VAL A 169 4.41 -19.63 -6.86
C VAL A 169 5.66 -19.56 -5.96
N ARG A 170 6.73 -18.90 -6.41
CA ARG A 170 7.96 -18.71 -5.60
C ARG A 170 7.69 -17.99 -4.29
N ARG A 171 6.83 -16.97 -4.31
CA ARG A 171 6.35 -16.29 -3.10
C ARG A 171 5.66 -17.25 -2.14
N ARG A 172 4.79 -18.13 -2.66
CA ARG A 172 4.09 -19.15 -1.86
C ARG A 172 5.07 -20.15 -1.24
N GLU A 173 6.07 -20.62 -1.99
CA GLU A 173 7.12 -21.53 -1.50
C GLU A 173 7.87 -20.92 -0.31
N ILE A 174 8.30 -19.65 -0.41
CA ILE A 174 8.98 -18.96 0.68
C ILE A 174 8.09 -18.89 1.94
N ARG A 175 6.81 -18.52 1.78
CA ARG A 175 5.86 -18.48 2.91
C ARG A 175 5.67 -19.85 3.55
N GLN A 176 5.51 -20.90 2.73
CA GLN A 176 5.33 -22.27 3.22
C GLN A 176 6.58 -22.79 3.93
N MET A 177 7.78 -22.44 3.46
CA MET A 177 9.01 -22.77 4.16
C MET A 177 9.02 -22.15 5.57
N VAL A 178 8.78 -20.85 5.68
CA VAL A 178 8.77 -20.16 6.99
C VAL A 178 7.70 -20.74 7.91
N GLN A 179 6.50 -21.04 7.38
CA GLN A 179 5.37 -21.50 8.18
C GLN A 179 5.49 -22.97 8.62
N LEU A 180 5.88 -23.84 7.69
CA LEU A 180 5.76 -25.29 7.86
C LEU A 180 7.09 -25.95 8.18
N GLN A 181 8.21 -25.40 7.68
CA GLN A 181 9.52 -26.04 7.79
C GLN A 181 10.31 -25.53 9.00
N VAL A 182 10.22 -24.23 9.31
CA VAL A 182 10.85 -23.70 10.53
C VAL A 182 10.03 -24.12 11.74
N LYS A 183 10.63 -24.87 12.68
CA LYS A 183 9.94 -25.35 13.88
C LYS A 183 10.30 -24.53 15.12
N ALA A 184 11.60 -24.39 15.40
CA ALA A 184 12.11 -23.63 16.53
C ALA A 184 11.87 -22.12 16.41
N ALA A 185 11.41 -21.49 17.49
CA ALA A 185 11.12 -20.05 17.51
C ALA A 185 12.36 -19.16 17.25
N PRO A 186 13.55 -19.42 17.85
CA PRO A 186 14.74 -18.61 17.58
C PRO A 186 15.19 -18.68 16.11
N VAL A 187 15.10 -19.87 15.51
CA VAL A 187 15.41 -20.06 14.08
C VAL A 187 14.41 -19.30 13.21
N ARG A 188 13.13 -19.28 13.58
CA ARG A 188 12.09 -18.57 12.84
C ARG A 188 12.29 -17.07 12.86
N GLU A 189 12.56 -16.50 14.03
CA GLU A 189 12.83 -15.07 14.13
C GLU A 189 14.04 -14.67 13.30
N PHE A 190 15.10 -15.48 13.34
CA PHE A 190 16.29 -15.27 12.53
C PHE A 190 16.01 -15.37 11.03
N VAL A 191 15.31 -16.41 10.57
CA VAL A 191 14.90 -16.57 9.16
C VAL A 191 14.06 -15.39 8.69
N LEU A 192 13.07 -14.95 9.47
CA LEU A 192 12.21 -13.82 9.13
C LEU A 192 13.01 -12.52 9.04
N ARG A 193 13.93 -12.27 9.98
CA ARG A 193 14.81 -11.09 9.96
C ARG A 193 15.69 -11.05 8.71
N GLU A 194 16.37 -12.14 8.42
CA GLU A 194 17.26 -12.27 7.25
C GLU A 194 16.47 -12.17 5.94
N LEU A 195 15.29 -12.78 5.88
CA LEU A 195 14.41 -12.69 4.73
C LEU A 195 13.93 -11.26 4.50
N THR A 196 13.49 -10.56 5.56
CA THR A 196 13.06 -9.16 5.45
C THR A 196 14.19 -8.25 5.01
N LEU A 197 15.42 -8.45 5.50
CA LEU A 197 16.58 -7.68 5.07
C LEU A 197 16.87 -7.88 3.56
N ALA A 198 16.88 -9.14 3.11
CA ALA A 198 17.12 -9.49 1.71
C ALA A 198 16.03 -8.94 0.77
N LEU A 199 14.76 -9.09 1.17
CA LEU A 199 13.61 -8.60 0.41
C LEU A 199 13.58 -7.07 0.35
N ALA A 200 13.90 -6.39 1.46
CA ALA A 200 13.97 -4.93 1.49
C ALA A 200 15.00 -4.41 0.48
N GLU A 201 16.16 -5.04 0.37
CA GLU A 201 17.19 -4.64 -0.61
C GLU A 201 16.71 -4.74 -2.07
N LEU A 202 15.83 -5.72 -2.39
CA LEU A 202 15.22 -5.83 -3.73
C LEU A 202 14.19 -4.74 -4.03
N LEU A 203 13.66 -4.08 -2.99
CA LEU A 203 12.68 -3.01 -3.16
C LEU A 203 13.34 -1.66 -3.43
N GLU A 204 14.65 -1.55 -3.28
CA GLU A 204 15.36 -0.28 -3.44
C GLU A 204 15.36 0.22 -4.88
N THR A 205 15.17 1.54 -5.04
CA THR A 205 15.15 2.23 -6.35
C THR A 205 16.54 2.58 -6.87
N ALA A 206 17.59 2.28 -6.11
CA ALA A 206 18.97 2.54 -6.45
C ALA A 206 19.86 1.40 -5.99
N HIS A 207 21.01 1.25 -6.65
CA HIS A 207 22.12 0.51 -6.07
C HIS A 207 22.81 1.40 -5.05
N PHE A 208 23.45 0.78 -4.07
CA PHE A 208 24.23 1.52 -3.10
C PHE A 208 25.49 0.79 -2.69
N LYS A 209 26.47 1.54 -2.18
CA LYS A 209 27.66 1.01 -1.52
C LYS A 209 27.91 1.83 -0.28
N ILE A 210 28.07 1.15 0.86
CA ILE A 210 28.42 1.77 2.13
C ILE A 210 29.86 1.40 2.44
N THR A 211 30.69 2.39 2.73
CA THR A 211 32.08 2.23 3.16
C THR A 211 32.31 2.98 4.47
N HIS A 212 33.03 2.33 5.37
CA HIS A 212 33.52 2.93 6.62
C HIS A 212 35.03 3.08 6.49
N ASN A 213 35.54 4.30 6.50
CA ASN A 213 36.98 4.54 6.53
C ASN A 213 37.40 4.63 8.00
N ASN A 214 38.06 3.58 8.50
CA ASN A 214 38.64 3.47 9.85
C ASN A 214 37.66 3.79 10.99
N GLY A 215 36.35 3.56 10.78
CA GLY A 215 35.31 3.82 11.77
C GLY A 215 34.93 5.28 12.00
N GLN A 216 35.62 6.24 11.36
CA GLN A 216 35.40 7.68 11.57
C GLN A 216 34.58 8.35 10.47
N GLN A 217 34.74 7.94 9.21
CA GLN A 217 34.04 8.56 8.09
C GLN A 217 33.13 7.57 7.37
N ILE A 218 31.85 7.95 7.28
CA ILE A 218 30.80 7.27 6.53
C ILE A 218 30.86 7.75 5.10
N GLN A 219 30.90 6.81 4.15
CA GLN A 219 30.68 7.10 2.75
C GLN A 219 29.55 6.22 2.20
N VAL A 220 28.57 6.85 1.58
CA VAL A 220 27.46 6.18 0.89
C VAL A 220 27.45 6.62 -0.56
N VAL A 221 27.65 5.67 -1.46
CA VAL A 221 27.50 5.86 -2.91
C VAL A 221 26.12 5.36 -3.31
N VAL A 222 25.33 6.21 -3.95
CA VAL A 222 24.02 5.87 -4.51
C VAL A 222 24.11 5.91 -6.03
N THR A 223 23.81 4.79 -6.67
CA THR A 223 23.96 4.58 -8.11
C THR A 223 22.62 4.27 -8.75
N ARG A 224 22.25 5.01 -9.79
CA ARG A 224 20.95 4.88 -10.46
C ARG A 224 21.02 5.22 -11.95
N PRO A 225 20.23 4.57 -12.81
CA PRO A 225 20.05 5.04 -14.19
C PRO A 225 19.24 6.33 -14.19
N ASP A 226 19.66 7.30 -15.00
CA ASP A 226 18.92 8.52 -15.26
C ASP A 226 17.65 8.18 -16.06
N PRO A 227 16.46 8.60 -15.58
CA PRO A 227 15.20 8.21 -16.21
C PRO A 227 15.01 8.78 -17.62
N LYS A 228 15.70 9.86 -18.00
CA LYS A 228 15.57 10.51 -19.31
C LYS A 228 16.60 9.98 -20.32
N THR A 229 17.83 9.74 -19.86
CA THR A 229 18.98 9.41 -20.72
C THR A 229 19.42 7.96 -20.60
N GLY A 230 18.95 7.23 -19.59
CA GLY A 230 19.39 5.85 -19.28
C GLY A 230 20.82 5.75 -18.75
N LYS A 231 21.58 6.85 -18.71
CA LYS A 231 22.98 6.88 -18.24
C LYS A 231 23.04 6.67 -16.73
N ILE A 232 24.04 5.92 -16.27
CA ILE A 232 24.25 5.69 -14.84
C ILE A 232 24.76 6.98 -14.18
N GLN A 233 24.08 7.41 -13.11
CA GLN A 233 24.47 8.52 -12.23
C GLN A 233 24.89 7.98 -10.86
N ASN A 234 26.00 8.50 -10.37
CA ASN A 234 26.52 8.23 -9.04
C ASN A 234 26.44 9.49 -8.18
N GLN A 235 25.90 9.36 -6.98
CA GLN A 235 25.92 10.40 -5.96
C GLN A 235 26.69 9.86 -4.76
N VAL A 236 27.70 10.61 -4.32
CA VAL A 236 28.56 10.22 -3.20
C VAL A 236 28.28 11.16 -2.05
N PHE A 237 27.93 10.60 -0.90
CA PHE A 237 27.73 11.34 0.34
C PHE A 237 28.79 10.89 1.34
N LYS A 238 29.45 11.86 1.97
CA LYS A 238 30.44 11.62 3.02
C LYS A 238 29.99 12.38 4.27
N ALA A 239 30.12 11.76 5.43
CA ALA A 239 29.79 12.37 6.71
C ALA A 239 30.56 11.66 7.83
N ASP A 240 30.86 12.38 8.91
CA ASP A 240 31.58 11.80 10.05
C ASP A 240 30.63 11.12 11.05
N SER A 241 29.31 11.36 10.92
CA SER A 241 28.30 10.68 11.71
C SER A 241 26.99 10.52 10.92
N LEU A 242 26.11 9.62 11.39
CA LEU A 242 24.78 9.45 10.81
C LEU A 242 23.92 10.71 10.97
N GLU A 243 24.11 11.47 12.05
CA GLU A 243 23.39 12.72 12.27
C GLU A 243 23.78 13.78 11.25
N VAL A 244 25.08 13.93 10.98
CA VAL A 244 25.60 14.79 9.91
C VAL A 244 25.10 14.32 8.53
N LEU A 245 25.06 13.00 8.30
CA LEU A 245 24.52 12.46 7.05
C LEU A 245 23.03 12.78 6.89
N ARG A 246 22.24 12.76 7.98
CA ARG A 246 20.81 13.12 7.97
C ARG A 246 20.57 14.61 7.73
N SER A 247 21.45 15.49 8.22
CA SER A 247 21.35 16.95 8.01
C SER A 247 21.89 17.40 6.64
N THR A 248 22.68 16.57 5.97
CA THR A 248 23.22 16.87 4.64
C THR A 248 22.11 16.97 3.59
N LYS A 249 22.04 18.11 2.90
CA LYS A 249 21.02 18.38 1.87
C LYS A 249 21.06 17.33 0.77
N GLY A 250 19.91 16.68 0.53
CA GLY A 250 19.76 15.64 -0.50
C GLY A 250 20.28 14.25 -0.10
N ALA A 251 20.88 14.10 1.08
CA ALA A 251 21.43 12.82 1.56
C ALA A 251 20.40 11.92 2.26
N GLY A 252 19.10 12.29 2.29
CA GLY A 252 18.08 11.53 3.02
C GLY A 252 17.98 10.05 2.61
N GLU A 253 18.12 9.74 1.32
CA GLU A 253 18.17 8.35 0.82
C GLU A 253 19.44 7.62 1.28
N ALA A 254 20.59 8.30 1.25
CA ALA A 254 21.86 7.76 1.72
C ALA A 254 21.87 7.50 3.23
N ALA A 255 21.34 8.43 4.02
CA ALA A 255 21.15 8.27 5.46
C ALA A 255 20.26 7.07 5.78
N ARG A 256 19.17 6.87 5.02
CA ARG A 256 18.31 5.69 5.16
C ARG A 256 19.04 4.39 4.80
N PHE A 257 19.82 4.37 3.72
CA PHE A 257 20.62 3.20 3.38
C PHE A 257 21.61 2.85 4.48
N PHE A 258 22.30 3.86 5.01
CA PHE A 258 23.22 3.66 6.12
C PHE A 258 22.50 3.11 7.36
N ASP A 259 21.45 3.78 7.81
CA ASP A 259 20.65 3.39 8.99
C ASP A 259 20.17 1.93 8.91
N ARG A 260 19.77 1.48 7.71
CA ARG A 260 19.25 0.14 7.50
C ARG A 260 20.33 -0.92 7.25
N TYR A 261 21.36 -0.58 6.49
CA TYR A 261 22.24 -1.57 5.86
C TYR A 261 23.71 -1.46 6.30
N ALA A 262 24.10 -0.46 7.08
CA ALA A 262 25.48 -0.30 7.54
C ALA A 262 25.97 -1.52 8.33
N ALA A 263 25.13 -2.08 9.19
CA ALA A 263 25.47 -3.30 9.93
C ALA A 263 25.67 -4.49 8.98
N ARG A 264 24.80 -4.64 7.97
CA ARG A 264 24.90 -5.70 6.97
C ARG A 264 23.98 -5.49 5.76
N THR A 265 24.49 -5.83 4.58
CA THR A 265 23.73 -6.01 3.33
C THR A 265 23.66 -7.49 2.95
N VAL A 266 22.62 -7.90 2.22
CA VAL A 266 22.51 -9.28 1.72
C VAL A 266 23.14 -9.42 0.35
N PHE A 267 22.99 -8.41 -0.52
CA PHE A 267 23.53 -8.41 -1.88
C PHE A 267 24.57 -7.30 -2.13
N GLY A 268 25.10 -6.68 -1.07
CA GLY A 268 26.11 -5.63 -1.22
C GLY A 268 25.58 -4.35 -1.85
N GLY A 269 24.28 -4.07 -1.73
CA GLY A 269 23.57 -2.98 -2.37
C GLY A 269 23.31 -3.18 -3.86
N LYS A 270 23.74 -4.32 -4.44
CA LYS A 270 23.39 -4.72 -5.81
C LYS A 270 21.95 -5.18 -5.93
N GLY A 271 21.27 -5.41 -4.80
CA GLY A 271 19.88 -5.87 -4.78
C GLY A 271 18.89 -4.89 -5.39
N GLY A 272 19.17 -3.58 -5.37
CA GLY A 272 18.25 -2.55 -5.88
C GLY A 272 18.06 -2.53 -7.39
N VAL A 273 17.23 -1.60 -7.87
CA VAL A 273 16.92 -1.39 -9.30
C VAL A 273 16.39 -2.68 -9.95
N GLN A 274 15.47 -3.36 -9.26
CA GLN A 274 14.88 -4.60 -9.77
C GLN A 274 13.71 -4.34 -10.69
N ASN A 275 13.37 -5.37 -11.46
CA ASN A 275 12.20 -5.32 -12.31
C ASN A 275 10.91 -5.09 -11.51
N PHE A 276 9.97 -4.35 -12.11
CA PHE A 276 8.62 -4.13 -11.60
C PHE A 276 7.97 -5.38 -10.99
N HIS A 277 7.91 -6.49 -11.73
CA HIS A 277 7.22 -7.71 -11.29
C HIS A 277 7.88 -8.34 -10.06
N VAL A 278 9.21 -8.23 -9.96
CA VAL A 278 9.97 -8.70 -8.79
C VAL A 278 9.59 -7.86 -7.58
N ARG A 279 9.71 -6.54 -7.69
CA ARG A 279 9.41 -5.59 -6.61
C ARG A 279 7.96 -5.68 -6.14
N LEU A 280 7.02 -5.81 -7.07
CA LEU A 280 5.60 -6.02 -6.77
C LEU A 280 5.39 -7.29 -5.93
N ASN A 281 5.98 -8.42 -6.34
CA ASN A 281 5.85 -9.68 -5.61
C ASN A 281 6.58 -9.67 -4.26
N VAL A 282 7.69 -8.95 -4.15
CA VAL A 282 8.40 -8.74 -2.90
C VAL A 282 7.55 -7.91 -1.91
N ALA A 283 6.90 -6.85 -2.37
CA ALA A 283 5.97 -6.07 -1.55
C ALA A 283 4.79 -6.93 -1.06
N TYR A 284 4.21 -7.76 -1.93
CA TYR A 284 3.20 -8.74 -1.51
C TYR A 284 3.74 -9.70 -0.44
N LEU A 285 4.97 -10.21 -0.63
CA LEU A 285 5.56 -11.19 0.28
C LEU A 285 5.72 -10.60 1.67
N LEU A 286 6.30 -9.39 1.79
CA LEU A 286 6.49 -8.72 3.08
C LEU A 286 5.17 -8.50 3.83
N GLY A 287 4.11 -8.08 3.14
CA GLY A 287 2.77 -7.95 3.73
C GLY A 287 2.07 -9.27 4.05
N GLU A 288 2.60 -10.41 3.59
CA GLU A 288 2.07 -11.76 3.79
C GLU A 288 2.86 -12.59 4.82
N LEU A 289 4.00 -12.11 5.32
CA LEU A 289 4.83 -12.84 6.27
C LEU A 289 4.11 -13.04 7.60
N VAL A 290 4.24 -14.25 8.14
CA VAL A 290 3.66 -14.66 9.41
C VAL A 290 4.71 -15.38 10.25
N VAL A 291 4.68 -15.15 11.55
CA VAL A 291 5.44 -15.89 12.56
C VAL A 291 4.78 -17.26 12.78
N ARG A 292 3.44 -17.32 12.84
CA ARG A 292 2.71 -18.58 13.03
C ARG A 292 1.48 -18.60 12.13
N LYS A 293 1.26 -19.73 11.47
CA LYS A 293 0.00 -19.96 10.74
C LYS A 293 -1.14 -20.10 11.75
N GLY A 294 -2.22 -19.37 11.53
CA GLY A 294 -3.46 -19.53 12.30
C GLY A 294 -4.27 -20.73 11.84
N ASP A 295 -5.33 -21.03 12.56
CA ASP A 295 -6.34 -22.03 12.22
C ASP A 295 -7.74 -21.37 12.25
N PRO A 296 -8.22 -20.85 11.11
CA PRO A 296 -9.53 -20.21 11.04
C PRO A 296 -10.69 -21.13 11.44
N ALA A 297 -10.58 -22.44 11.24
CA ALA A 297 -11.61 -23.40 11.63
C ALA A 297 -11.76 -23.49 13.16
N LYS A 298 -10.70 -23.13 13.90
CA LYS A 298 -10.69 -23.05 15.36
C LYS A 298 -10.73 -21.62 15.88
N GLY A 299 -10.99 -20.63 15.03
CA GLY A 299 -10.94 -19.21 15.39
C GLY A 299 -9.55 -18.69 15.77
N ILE A 300 -8.47 -19.44 15.49
CA ILE A 300 -7.10 -19.05 15.87
C ILE A 300 -6.53 -18.14 14.78
N PRO A 301 -6.28 -16.85 15.05
CA PRO A 301 -5.72 -15.95 14.04
C PRO A 301 -4.25 -16.27 13.74
N ALA A 302 -3.81 -15.89 12.54
CA ALA A 302 -2.40 -15.98 12.18
C ALA A 302 -1.57 -14.95 12.96
N ALA A 303 -0.36 -15.33 13.36
CA ALA A 303 0.56 -14.38 13.98
C ALA A 303 1.39 -13.66 12.91
N ARG A 304 1.17 -12.35 12.73
CA ARG A 304 1.86 -11.58 11.67
C ARG A 304 3.30 -11.28 12.05
N TYR A 305 4.15 -11.17 11.04
CA TYR A 305 5.49 -10.62 11.25
C TYR A 305 5.45 -9.10 11.10
N THR A 306 5.03 -8.40 12.17
CA THR A 306 4.79 -6.95 12.14
C THR A 306 6.04 -6.16 11.78
N ARG A 307 7.25 -6.62 12.13
CA ARG A 307 8.54 -5.99 11.77
C ARG A 307 8.74 -5.76 10.27
N ALA A 308 8.00 -6.44 9.39
CA ALA A 308 7.99 -6.16 7.95
C ALA A 308 7.36 -4.81 7.56
N PHE A 309 6.73 -4.08 8.50
CA PHE A 309 6.13 -2.78 8.21
C PHE A 309 7.16 -1.72 7.76
N ALA A 310 8.33 -1.69 8.39
CA ALA A 310 9.36 -0.66 8.12
C ALA A 310 9.79 -0.62 6.63
N PRO A 311 10.17 -1.73 5.98
CA PRO A 311 10.50 -1.69 4.56
C PRO A 311 9.30 -1.37 3.66
N LEU A 312 8.07 -1.68 4.07
CA LEU A 312 6.89 -1.27 3.31
C LEU A 312 6.62 0.24 3.44
N CYS A 313 6.89 0.85 4.60
CA CYS A 313 6.84 2.30 4.78
C CYS A 313 7.88 3.00 3.90
N ASP A 314 9.09 2.45 3.77
CA ASP A 314 10.10 2.99 2.85
C ASP A 314 9.60 3.00 1.41
N VAL A 315 9.01 1.88 0.95
CA VAL A 315 8.42 1.78 -0.40
C VAL A 315 7.37 2.87 -0.62
N VAL A 316 6.49 3.09 0.37
CA VAL A 316 5.47 4.15 0.30
C VAL A 316 6.10 5.54 0.25
N ASN A 317 7.15 5.78 1.03
CA ASN A 317 7.80 7.08 1.13
C ASN A 317 8.73 7.41 -0.04
N GLU A 318 9.27 6.38 -0.71
CA GLU A 318 10.22 6.50 -1.82
C GLU A 318 9.60 7.25 -3.00
N PRO A 319 10.07 8.47 -3.34
CA PRO A 319 9.51 9.26 -4.43
C PRO A 319 9.59 8.56 -5.80
N ARG A 320 10.63 7.77 -6.05
CA ARG A 320 10.85 7.10 -7.36
C ARG A 320 10.14 5.76 -7.48
N GLN A 321 9.44 5.32 -6.43
CA GLN A 321 8.71 4.07 -6.43
C GLN A 321 7.37 4.20 -7.16
N LEU A 322 7.13 3.36 -8.17
CA LEU A 322 5.84 3.31 -8.87
C LEU A 322 4.64 3.13 -7.91
N ASP A 323 3.57 3.90 -8.12
CA ASP A 323 2.32 3.84 -7.34
C ASP A 323 1.75 2.42 -7.25
N ALA A 324 1.90 1.58 -8.28
CA ALA A 324 1.48 0.17 -8.24
C ALA A 324 2.12 -0.65 -7.14
N ILE A 325 3.41 -0.43 -6.90
CA ILE A 325 4.14 -1.12 -5.84
C ILE A 325 3.77 -0.48 -4.49
N LYS A 326 3.60 0.85 -4.45
CA LYS A 326 3.12 1.55 -3.24
C LYS A 326 1.75 1.07 -2.80
N VAL A 327 0.80 0.88 -3.71
CA VAL A 327 -0.54 0.38 -3.40
C VAL A 327 -0.49 -0.99 -2.75
N VAL A 328 0.33 -1.90 -3.27
CA VAL A 328 0.54 -3.21 -2.64
C VAL A 328 1.17 -3.05 -1.26
N ALA A 329 2.14 -2.15 -1.10
CA ALA A 329 2.76 -1.87 0.19
C ALA A 329 1.75 -1.31 1.21
N VAL A 330 0.92 -0.33 0.85
CA VAL A 330 -0.13 0.22 1.72
C VAL A 330 -1.11 -0.89 2.15
N ARG A 331 -1.57 -1.73 1.23
CA ARG A 331 -2.44 -2.86 1.58
C ARG A 331 -1.76 -3.87 2.52
N GLY A 332 -0.48 -4.12 2.30
CA GLY A 332 0.36 -4.93 3.19
C GLY A 332 0.45 -4.33 4.59
N LEU A 333 0.73 -3.03 4.69
CA LEU A 333 0.80 -2.27 5.94
C LEU A 333 -0.51 -2.35 6.72
N VAL A 334 -1.63 -2.04 6.08
CA VAL A 334 -2.96 -2.10 6.70
C VAL A 334 -3.26 -3.50 7.23
N ARG A 335 -2.93 -4.54 6.46
CA ARG A 335 -3.09 -5.92 6.91
C ARG A 335 -2.24 -6.25 8.14
N LEU A 336 -0.98 -5.79 8.18
CA LEU A 336 -0.08 -5.98 9.31
C LEU A 336 -0.59 -5.25 10.56
N MET A 337 -1.26 -4.10 10.40
CA MET A 337 -1.78 -3.31 11.52
C MET A 337 -3.15 -3.78 12.04
N LYS A 338 -4.02 -4.30 11.15
CA LYS A 338 -5.40 -4.66 11.49
C LYS A 338 -5.63 -6.10 11.90
N THR A 339 -4.79 -7.04 11.46
CA THR A 339 -5.12 -8.46 11.56
C THR A 339 -3.99 -9.29 12.15
N GLY A 340 -4.35 -10.25 13.00
CA GLY A 340 -3.43 -11.23 13.55
C GLY A 340 -2.96 -10.88 14.96
N GLN A 341 -2.24 -11.81 15.59
CA GLN A 341 -1.80 -11.71 16.98
C GLN A 341 -0.27 -11.83 17.12
N PRO A 342 0.41 -11.10 18.02
CA PRO A 342 -0.14 -10.02 18.83
C PRO A 342 -0.58 -8.84 17.96
N ASP A 343 -1.50 -8.03 18.48
CA ASP A 343 -1.88 -6.78 17.83
C ASP A 343 -0.66 -5.87 17.62
N ALA A 344 -0.66 -5.13 16.51
CA ALA A 344 0.38 -4.14 16.27
C ALA A 344 0.35 -3.07 17.38
N SER A 345 1.53 -2.77 17.93
CA SER A 345 1.69 -1.73 18.96
C SER A 345 1.23 -0.36 18.46
N TYR A 346 0.87 0.51 19.40
CA TYR A 346 0.50 1.90 19.09
C TYR A 346 1.59 2.60 18.26
N ASP A 347 2.87 2.47 18.64
CA ASP A 347 3.98 3.09 17.91
C ASP A 347 4.09 2.61 16.46
N GLN A 348 3.93 1.30 16.22
CA GLN A 348 3.94 0.75 14.87
C GLN A 348 2.79 1.31 14.03
N ARG A 349 1.58 1.31 14.58
CA ARG A 349 0.40 1.86 13.91
C ARG A 349 0.59 3.35 13.63
N LEU A 350 1.10 4.12 14.58
CA LEU A 350 1.35 5.55 14.40
C LEU A 350 2.37 5.81 13.28
N GLN A 351 3.49 5.07 13.24
CA GLN A 351 4.48 5.20 12.17
C GLN A 351 3.91 4.88 10.79
N VAL A 352 3.08 3.83 10.69
CA VAL A 352 2.37 3.52 9.45
C VAL A 352 1.42 4.66 9.07
N ALA A 353 0.62 5.15 10.00
CA ALA A 353 -0.33 6.24 9.77
C ALA A 353 0.39 7.52 9.31
N GLN A 354 1.52 7.87 9.94
CA GLN A 354 2.39 8.98 9.53
C GLN A 354 2.95 8.80 8.12
N CYS A 355 3.42 7.60 7.78
CA CYS A 355 3.88 7.29 6.44
C CYS A 355 2.80 7.53 5.37
N LEU A 356 1.55 7.10 5.61
CA LEU A 356 0.44 7.33 4.70
C LEU A 356 0.05 8.82 4.64
N ALA A 357 -0.04 9.49 5.79
CA ALA A 357 -0.38 10.91 5.88
C ALA A 357 0.64 11.79 5.16
N ASN A 358 1.93 11.51 5.29
CA ASN A 358 2.99 12.24 4.60
C ASN A 358 2.84 12.20 3.07
N GLN A 359 2.28 11.12 2.51
CA GLN A 359 1.99 11.05 1.08
C GLN A 359 0.74 11.84 0.70
N LEU A 360 -0.29 11.85 1.57
CA LEU A 360 -1.52 12.61 1.36
C LEU A 360 -1.30 14.12 1.51
N GLN A 361 -0.40 14.57 2.38
CA GLN A 361 -0.08 15.98 2.60
C GLN A 361 0.75 16.61 1.48
N ARG A 362 1.40 15.80 0.63
CA ARG A 362 2.12 16.31 -0.55
C ARG A 362 1.12 16.99 -1.50
N PRO A 363 1.45 18.18 -2.06
CA PRO A 363 0.58 18.86 -3.01
C PRO A 363 0.18 17.95 -4.18
N TYR A 364 -1.11 17.93 -4.49
CA TYR A 364 -1.61 17.16 -5.62
C TYR A 364 -1.16 17.80 -6.94
N GLN A 365 -0.41 17.04 -7.73
CA GLN A 365 0.09 17.54 -9.01
C GLN A 365 -0.99 17.43 -10.08
N ARG A 366 -1.49 18.58 -10.57
CA ARG A 366 -2.51 18.64 -11.64
C ARG A 366 -1.97 18.37 -13.05
N SER A 367 -0.68 18.60 -13.30
CA SER A 367 -0.12 18.49 -14.66
C SER A 367 0.07 17.02 -15.06
N VAL A 368 -0.68 16.57 -16.06
CA VAL A 368 -0.53 15.25 -16.68
C VAL A 368 0.87 15.05 -17.25
N LEU A 369 1.53 16.10 -17.77
CA LEU A 369 2.92 16.04 -18.25
C LEU A 369 3.95 15.91 -17.10
N ARG A 370 3.75 16.58 -15.95
CA ARG A 370 4.62 16.38 -14.77
C ARG A 370 4.36 15.03 -14.08
N GLN A 371 3.10 14.58 -14.05
CA GLN A 371 2.74 13.21 -13.67
C GLN A 371 3.44 12.18 -14.61
N ARG A 372 3.66 12.52 -15.88
CA ARG A 372 4.34 11.67 -16.88
C ARG A 372 5.87 11.73 -16.81
N MET A 373 6.48 12.87 -16.48
CA MET A 373 7.93 13.07 -16.59
C MET A 373 8.71 12.87 -15.29
N ASP A 374 8.15 13.25 -14.13
CA ASP A 374 8.90 13.28 -12.87
C ASP A 374 8.23 12.51 -11.73
N SER A 375 7.01 12.01 -11.91
CA SER A 375 6.28 11.40 -10.78
C SER A 375 5.06 10.61 -11.21
N HIS A 376 5.20 9.28 -11.23
CA HIS A 376 4.13 8.32 -10.93
C HIS A 376 3.52 8.51 -9.52
N LEU A 377 3.61 9.69 -8.90
CA LEU A 377 3.17 9.95 -7.54
C LEU A 377 1.77 10.55 -7.58
N GLN A 378 0.85 9.88 -6.90
CA GLN A 378 -0.49 10.36 -6.58
C GLN A 378 -1.56 10.15 -7.65
N HIS A 379 -1.48 9.08 -8.43
CA HIS A 379 -2.64 8.69 -9.22
C HIS A 379 -3.85 8.48 -8.29
N ILE A 380 -5.04 8.83 -8.78
CA ILE A 380 -6.34 8.74 -8.07
C ILE A 380 -6.51 7.43 -7.26
N TRP A 381 -6.23 6.25 -7.84
CA TRP A 381 -6.37 4.97 -7.11
C TRP A 381 -5.37 4.82 -5.96
N TYR A 382 -4.16 5.36 -6.09
CA TYR A 382 -3.20 5.37 -4.99
C TYR A 382 -3.66 6.30 -3.86
N GLN A 383 -4.22 7.46 -4.20
CA GLN A 383 -4.84 8.37 -3.23
C GLN A 383 -5.98 7.71 -2.47
N GLU A 384 -6.88 7.01 -3.16
CA GLU A 384 -7.97 6.25 -2.52
C GLU A 384 -7.40 5.17 -1.57
N VAL A 385 -6.38 4.44 -1.99
CA VAL A 385 -5.75 3.40 -1.16
C VAL A 385 -5.05 3.99 0.06
N LEU A 386 -4.40 5.15 -0.07
CA LEU A 386 -3.80 5.87 1.06
C LEU A 386 -4.85 6.29 2.08
N VAL A 387 -5.96 6.86 1.60
CA VAL A 387 -7.10 7.31 2.40
C VAL A 387 -7.76 6.14 3.16
N GLU A 388 -8.11 5.07 2.44
CA GLU A 388 -8.69 3.87 3.03
C GLU A 388 -7.70 3.20 4.00
N GLY A 389 -6.41 3.23 3.64
CA GLY A 389 -5.35 2.72 4.47
C GLY A 389 -5.22 3.49 5.77
N LEU A 390 -5.22 4.82 5.73
CA LEU A 390 -5.08 5.70 6.89
C LEU A 390 -6.22 5.49 7.90
N ALA A 391 -7.47 5.51 7.43
CA ALA A 391 -8.63 5.15 8.26
C ALA A 391 -8.54 3.70 8.78
N GLY A 392 -7.89 2.82 8.00
CA GLY A 392 -7.70 1.42 8.34
C GLY A 392 -6.62 1.14 9.37
N VAL A 393 -5.69 2.03 9.69
CA VAL A 393 -4.63 1.72 10.66
C VAL A 393 -5.14 1.66 12.11
N GLY A 394 -6.27 2.30 12.38
CA GLY A 394 -6.92 2.27 13.70
C GLY A 394 -6.20 3.14 14.74
N ILE A 395 -5.69 4.29 14.32
CA ILE A 395 -5.11 5.31 15.21
C ILE A 395 -6.07 6.51 15.29
N LEU A 396 -6.26 7.01 16.50
CA LEU A 396 -7.10 8.16 16.81
C LEU A 396 -6.29 9.46 16.83
N GLN A 397 -5.28 9.47 17.70
CA GLN A 397 -4.48 10.63 18.02
C GLN A 397 -2.99 10.36 17.82
N ASN A 398 -2.22 11.41 17.60
CA ASN A 398 -0.76 11.36 17.64
C ASN A 398 -0.25 11.26 19.10
N LYS A 399 1.08 11.26 19.29
CA LYS A 399 1.70 11.21 20.63
C LYS A 399 1.33 12.40 21.52
N GLN A 400 0.90 13.50 20.91
CA GLN A 400 0.47 14.74 21.57
C GLN A 400 -1.05 14.75 21.87
N ALA A 401 -1.73 13.62 21.76
CA ALA A 401 -3.18 13.49 21.94
C ALA A 401 -4.03 14.34 20.97
N GLN A 402 -3.45 14.83 19.86
CA GLN A 402 -4.17 15.63 18.87
C GLN A 402 -4.83 14.74 17.81
N PRO A 403 -6.04 15.10 17.32
CA PRO A 403 -6.67 14.43 16.18
C PRO A 403 -5.72 14.42 14.98
N PHE A 404 -5.40 13.22 14.48
CA PHE A 404 -4.42 13.06 13.42
C PHE A 404 -5.05 12.55 12.13
N VAL A 405 -5.69 11.37 12.18
CA VAL A 405 -6.27 10.71 11.01
C VAL A 405 -7.40 11.55 10.41
N GLU A 406 -8.32 11.99 11.26
CA GLU A 406 -9.48 12.80 10.88
C GLU A 406 -9.04 14.08 10.16
N THR A 407 -8.06 14.79 10.71
CA THR A 407 -7.56 16.07 10.17
C THR A 407 -6.90 15.89 8.80
N VAL A 408 -6.10 14.84 8.62
CA VAL A 408 -5.47 14.54 7.33
C VAL A 408 -6.52 14.21 6.27
N LEU A 409 -7.50 13.37 6.60
CA LEU A 409 -8.58 12.99 5.68
C LEU A 409 -9.44 14.19 5.31
N ALA A 410 -9.73 15.06 6.27
CA ALA A 410 -10.46 16.30 6.03
C ALA A 410 -9.71 17.25 5.09
N GLY A 411 -8.38 17.33 5.21
CA GLY A 411 -7.55 18.08 4.28
C GLY A 411 -7.69 17.54 2.84
N VAL A 412 -7.69 16.22 2.67
CA VAL A 412 -7.89 15.58 1.36
C VAL A 412 -9.29 15.86 0.80
N LEU A 413 -10.33 15.79 1.64
CA LEU A 413 -11.71 16.10 1.27
C LEU A 413 -11.84 17.55 0.78
N ALA A 414 -11.24 18.49 1.51
CA ALA A 414 -11.36 19.92 1.25
C ALA A 414 -10.52 20.41 0.06
N ASP A 415 -9.49 19.67 -0.38
CA ASP A 415 -8.55 20.09 -1.42
C ASP A 415 -9.19 20.11 -2.83
N PRO A 416 -9.47 21.29 -3.43
CA PRO A 416 -10.10 21.39 -4.75
C PRO A 416 -9.14 21.01 -5.89
N ASN A 417 -7.86 20.76 -5.59
CA ASN A 417 -6.92 20.27 -6.58
C ASN A 417 -7.04 18.76 -6.81
N ARG A 418 -7.57 18.02 -5.83
CA ARG A 418 -7.72 16.57 -5.92
C ARG A 418 -8.95 16.17 -6.72
N HIS A 419 -8.84 15.03 -7.39
CA HIS A 419 -9.95 14.43 -8.10
C HIS A 419 -11.10 14.06 -7.14
N PHE A 420 -12.34 14.18 -7.59
CA PHE A 420 -13.53 13.89 -6.77
C PHE A 420 -13.48 12.52 -6.11
N LEU A 421 -13.13 11.45 -6.83
CA LEU A 421 -12.92 10.11 -6.25
C LEU A 421 -12.02 10.09 -5.00
N ALA A 422 -10.91 10.85 -4.99
CA ALA A 422 -10.03 10.88 -3.82
C ALA A 422 -10.68 11.65 -2.65
N ARG A 423 -11.39 12.74 -2.97
CA ARG A 423 -12.10 13.58 -1.99
C ARG A 423 -13.29 12.84 -1.36
N THR A 424 -14.08 12.13 -2.17
CA THR A 424 -15.20 11.32 -1.71
C THR A 424 -14.75 10.05 -1.01
N ALA A 425 -13.62 9.44 -1.42
CA ALA A 425 -13.01 8.38 -0.65
C ALA A 425 -12.58 8.88 0.74
N ALA A 426 -12.06 10.12 0.84
CA ALA A 426 -11.71 10.72 2.13
C ALA A 426 -12.94 10.95 2.99
N ALA A 427 -14.03 11.47 2.42
CA ALA A 427 -15.33 11.57 3.09
C ALA A 427 -15.81 10.22 3.64
N LYS A 428 -15.81 9.18 2.79
CA LYS A 428 -16.14 7.81 3.18
C LYS A 428 -15.23 7.30 4.31
N ALA A 429 -13.95 7.59 4.24
CA ALA A 429 -12.95 7.15 5.21
C ALA A 429 -13.09 7.86 6.57
N ILE A 430 -13.47 9.14 6.61
CA ILE A 430 -13.79 9.86 7.86
C ILE A 430 -14.91 9.13 8.61
N GLY A 431 -15.96 8.72 7.89
CA GLY A 431 -17.05 7.92 8.46
C GLY A 431 -16.65 6.52 8.94
N ARG A 432 -15.41 6.06 8.72
CA ARG A 432 -14.89 4.75 9.17
C ARG A 432 -13.69 4.86 10.10
N ALA A 433 -13.01 6.00 10.07
CA ALA A 433 -11.96 6.31 11.01
C ALA A 433 -12.56 6.43 12.41
N PRO A 434 -11.83 6.01 13.45
CA PRO A 434 -12.28 6.25 14.80
C PRO A 434 -12.27 7.78 15.06
N LEU A 435 -13.30 8.27 15.75
CA LEU A 435 -13.53 9.70 16.02
C LEU A 435 -13.40 9.97 17.52
N THR A 436 -12.93 11.16 17.87
CA THR A 436 -12.78 11.61 19.28
C THR A 436 -13.91 12.55 19.67
N GLY A 437 -14.03 12.88 20.96
CA GLY A 437 -14.96 13.92 21.43
C GLY A 437 -14.70 15.31 20.84
N ALA A 438 -13.49 15.56 20.29
CA ALA A 438 -13.13 16.80 19.60
C ALA A 438 -13.59 16.83 18.12
N PHE A 439 -14.36 15.84 17.66
CA PHE A 439 -14.87 15.82 16.29
C PHE A 439 -15.89 16.93 16.05
N ASP A 440 -15.58 17.84 15.14
CA ASP A 440 -16.49 18.92 14.73
C ASP A 440 -17.48 18.44 13.66
N GLY A 441 -18.62 17.91 14.12
CA GLY A 441 -19.70 17.48 13.22
C GLY A 441 -20.30 18.63 12.41
N GLY A 442 -20.29 19.87 12.92
CA GLY A 442 -20.82 21.03 12.20
C GLY A 442 -19.97 21.40 11.00
N LEU A 443 -18.66 21.48 11.20
CA LEU A 443 -17.68 21.72 10.13
C LEU A 443 -17.71 20.61 9.08
N ARG A 444 -17.76 19.34 9.50
CA ARG A 444 -17.80 18.22 8.56
C ARG A 444 -19.10 18.12 7.79
N SER A 445 -20.25 18.38 8.42
CA SER A 445 -21.52 18.52 7.70
C SER A 445 -21.40 19.56 6.58
N TYR A 446 -20.87 20.74 6.89
CA TYR A 446 -20.72 21.81 5.90
C TYR A 446 -19.85 21.40 4.72
N GLN A 447 -18.68 20.83 4.98
CA GLN A 447 -17.74 20.41 3.94
C GLN A 447 -18.28 19.27 3.05
N LEU A 448 -19.08 18.35 3.59
CA LEU A 448 -19.71 17.28 2.83
C LEU A 448 -20.78 17.81 1.87
N VAL A 449 -21.60 18.76 2.35
CA VAL A 449 -22.62 19.41 1.51
C VAL A 449 -21.96 20.29 0.44
N GLU A 450 -20.88 21.01 0.80
CA GLU A 450 -20.10 21.79 -0.15
C GLU A 450 -19.50 20.89 -1.26
N LEU A 451 -18.91 19.76 -0.88
CA LEU A 451 -18.39 18.78 -1.83
C LEU A 451 -19.50 18.27 -2.76
N ALA A 452 -20.70 18.00 -2.24
CA ALA A 452 -21.84 17.57 -3.04
C ALA A 452 -22.25 18.63 -4.08
N GLY A 453 -22.31 19.90 -3.70
CA GLY A 453 -22.58 21.01 -4.61
C GLY A 453 -21.51 21.15 -5.71
N GLN A 454 -20.23 21.03 -5.34
CA GLN A 454 -19.12 21.05 -6.30
C GLN A 454 -19.20 19.87 -7.28
N MET A 455 -19.57 18.68 -6.80
CA MET A 455 -19.77 17.49 -7.63
C MET A 455 -20.96 17.64 -8.57
N ALA A 456 -22.09 18.17 -8.09
CA ALA A 456 -23.28 18.39 -8.92
C ALA A 456 -22.99 19.37 -10.08
N ALA A 457 -22.32 20.48 -9.78
CA ALA A 457 -21.91 21.46 -10.79
C ALA A 457 -20.93 20.86 -11.82
N ALA A 458 -20.01 19.99 -11.39
CA ALA A 458 -19.07 19.32 -12.29
C ALA A 458 -19.74 18.18 -13.10
N TYR A 459 -20.68 17.45 -12.50
CA TYR A 459 -21.48 16.42 -13.16
C TYR A 459 -22.25 17.01 -14.33
N ASN A 460 -22.96 18.13 -14.13
CA ASN A 460 -23.72 18.78 -15.20
C ASN A 460 -22.86 19.23 -16.40
N LYS A 461 -21.54 19.43 -16.20
CA LYS A 461 -20.61 19.74 -17.29
C LYS A 461 -20.12 18.51 -18.05
N SER A 462 -20.11 17.33 -17.43
CA SER A 462 -19.59 16.10 -18.03
C SER A 462 -20.28 14.87 -17.42
N PRO A 463 -21.58 14.67 -17.70
CA PRO A 463 -22.39 13.68 -16.96
C PRO A 463 -22.07 12.23 -17.35
N THR A 464 -21.43 12.03 -18.51
CA THR A 464 -21.02 10.72 -19.05
C THR A 464 -19.74 10.16 -18.40
N ALA A 465 -19.07 10.92 -17.52
CA ALA A 465 -17.82 10.46 -16.92
C ALA A 465 -18.08 9.28 -15.95
N GLY A 466 -17.45 8.13 -16.23
CA GLY A 466 -17.74 6.87 -15.52
C GLY A 466 -17.40 6.83 -14.02
N TYR A 467 -16.74 7.86 -13.47
CA TYR A 467 -16.43 7.93 -12.04
C TYR A 467 -17.56 8.53 -11.19
N TRP A 468 -18.62 9.08 -11.79
CA TRP A 468 -19.70 9.76 -11.06
C TRP A 468 -20.47 8.83 -10.12
N PRO A 469 -21.00 7.66 -10.55
CA PRO A 469 -21.74 6.78 -9.65
C PRO A 469 -20.93 6.41 -8.40
N ARG A 470 -19.65 6.06 -8.58
CA ARG A 470 -18.74 5.74 -7.49
C ARG A 470 -18.48 6.92 -6.56
N SER A 471 -18.29 8.13 -7.11
CA SER A 471 -18.03 9.34 -6.30
C SER A 471 -19.25 9.68 -5.41
N PHE A 472 -20.46 9.69 -5.99
CA PHE A 472 -21.70 9.94 -5.24
C PHE A 472 -22.01 8.82 -4.24
N GLN A 473 -21.75 7.56 -4.60
CA GLN A 473 -21.90 6.44 -3.68
C GLN A 473 -20.92 6.53 -2.48
N GLN A 474 -19.66 6.90 -2.71
CA GLN A 474 -18.70 7.13 -1.63
C GLN A 474 -19.14 8.28 -0.72
N LEU A 475 -19.68 9.36 -1.29
CA LEU A 475 -20.23 10.48 -0.54
C LEU A 475 -21.41 10.02 0.34
N TYR A 476 -22.33 9.22 -0.19
CA TYR A 476 -23.41 8.60 0.61
C TYR A 476 -22.84 7.73 1.75
N PHE A 477 -21.82 6.91 1.46
CA PHE A 477 -21.15 6.07 2.44
C PHE A 477 -20.31 6.85 3.47
N SER A 478 -20.16 8.17 3.36
CA SER A 478 -19.65 8.99 4.45
C SER A 478 -20.66 9.09 5.61
N PHE A 479 -21.96 9.04 5.31
CA PHE A 479 -23.04 9.13 6.29
C PHE A 479 -23.49 7.76 6.80
N LYS A 480 -23.52 6.75 5.93
CA LYS A 480 -24.06 5.41 6.22
C LYS A 480 -23.05 4.28 6.00
N ALA A 481 -23.28 3.18 6.69
CA ALA A 481 -22.60 1.91 6.47
C ALA A 481 -22.94 1.35 5.08
N ILE A 482 -22.01 0.62 4.46
CA ILE A 482 -22.26 -0.08 3.18
C ILE A 482 -23.34 -1.15 3.37
N ASN A 483 -23.27 -1.86 4.49
CA ASN A 483 -24.19 -2.91 4.91
C ASN A 483 -24.06 -3.13 6.42
N LYS A 484 -24.82 -4.07 6.98
CA LYS A 484 -24.83 -4.39 8.42
C LYS A 484 -23.46 -4.84 8.97
N ASN A 485 -22.57 -5.33 8.11
CA ASN A 485 -21.24 -5.83 8.50
C ASN A 485 -20.16 -4.74 8.39
N ASP A 486 -20.47 -3.58 7.84
CA ASP A 486 -19.55 -2.46 7.74
C ASP A 486 -19.56 -1.68 9.07
N VAL A 487 -18.69 -2.12 9.98
CA VAL A 487 -18.50 -1.55 11.31
C VAL A 487 -17.12 -0.92 11.45
N THR A 488 -17.04 0.09 12.32
CA THR A 488 -15.78 0.74 12.71
C THR A 488 -14.92 -0.20 13.56
N ALA A 489 -13.67 0.19 13.82
CA ALA A 489 -12.80 -0.56 14.76
C ALA A 489 -13.38 -0.66 16.18
N ALA A 490 -14.28 0.26 16.56
CA ALA A 490 -14.98 0.27 17.83
C ALA A 490 -16.30 -0.53 17.81
N GLY A 491 -16.60 -1.26 16.73
CA GLY A 491 -17.83 -2.05 16.58
C GLY A 491 -19.09 -1.24 16.29
N LYS A 492 -19.03 0.10 16.25
CA LYS A 492 -20.17 0.95 15.83
C LYS A 492 -20.44 0.80 14.33
N PRO A 493 -21.70 0.93 13.87
CA PRO A 493 -22.00 1.01 12.44
C PRO A 493 -21.16 2.11 11.76
N ALA A 494 -20.56 1.78 10.61
CA ALA A 494 -19.80 2.76 9.84
C ALA A 494 -20.70 3.89 9.31
N GLY A 495 -20.07 5.00 8.94
CA GLY A 495 -20.73 6.25 8.56
C GLY A 495 -20.89 7.20 9.74
N LEU A 496 -20.85 8.51 9.47
CA LEU A 496 -20.94 9.56 10.48
C LEU A 496 -22.23 9.49 11.32
N LEU A 497 -23.35 9.08 10.70
CA LEU A 497 -24.62 8.91 11.42
C LEU A 497 -24.62 7.68 12.33
N GLY A 498 -23.80 6.67 12.03
CA GLY A 498 -23.62 5.50 12.90
C GLY A 498 -22.64 5.75 14.05
N GLN A 499 -21.74 6.73 13.90
CA GLN A 499 -20.71 7.03 14.91
C GLN A 499 -21.09 8.13 15.91
N VAL A 500 -21.66 9.24 15.43
CA VAL A 500 -21.91 10.47 16.21
C VAL A 500 -23.36 10.98 16.10
N GLY A 501 -24.01 10.84 14.94
CA GLY A 501 -25.46 11.02 14.81
C GLY A 501 -26.04 12.38 15.23
N THR A 502 -25.40 13.50 14.87
CA THR A 502 -25.92 14.85 15.22
C THR A 502 -27.06 15.31 14.30
N ALA A 503 -27.95 16.18 14.79
CA ALA A 503 -29.00 16.80 13.96
C ALA A 503 -28.42 17.49 12.71
N ARG A 504 -27.28 18.18 12.90
CA ARG A 504 -26.54 18.84 11.81
C ARG A 504 -26.04 17.88 10.74
N LEU A 505 -25.65 16.66 11.10
CA LEU A 505 -25.27 15.61 10.15
C LEU A 505 -26.48 15.01 9.44
N GLN A 506 -27.60 14.87 10.15
CA GLN A 506 -28.86 14.41 9.58
C GLN A 506 -29.39 15.38 8.51
N ASP A 507 -29.29 16.69 8.77
CA ASP A 507 -29.68 17.71 7.78
C ASP A 507 -28.76 17.72 6.57
N ALA A 508 -27.44 17.63 6.79
CA ALA A 508 -26.48 17.49 5.69
C ALA A 508 -26.77 16.25 4.83
N TYR A 509 -27.11 15.11 5.46
CA TYR A 509 -27.50 13.89 4.76
C TYR A 509 -28.75 14.12 3.88
N ARG A 510 -29.77 14.83 4.39
CA ARG A 510 -30.98 15.16 3.61
C ARG A 510 -30.68 16.00 2.36
N GLN A 511 -29.69 16.90 2.42
CA GLN A 511 -29.28 17.68 1.24
C GLN A 511 -28.53 16.84 0.19
N VAL A 512 -27.77 15.83 0.63
CA VAL A 512 -26.92 15.01 -0.25
C VAL A 512 -27.70 13.91 -0.97
N VAL A 513 -28.67 13.29 -0.30
CA VAL A 513 -29.38 12.10 -0.82
C VAL A 513 -30.05 12.31 -2.19
N PRO A 514 -30.78 13.42 -2.45
CA PRO A 514 -31.42 13.63 -3.76
C PRO A 514 -30.42 13.61 -4.92
N LEU A 515 -29.24 14.22 -4.73
CA LEU A 515 -28.19 14.24 -5.74
C LEU A 515 -27.61 12.85 -6.00
N VAL A 516 -27.41 12.07 -4.93
CA VAL A 516 -26.93 10.68 -5.03
C VAL A 516 -27.95 9.82 -5.78
N GLY A 517 -29.23 9.93 -5.41
CA GLY A 517 -30.32 9.19 -6.04
C GLY A 517 -30.42 9.49 -7.53
N HIS A 518 -30.33 10.77 -7.92
CA HIS A 518 -30.32 11.19 -9.33
C HIS A 518 -29.20 10.53 -10.13
N VAL A 519 -27.97 10.52 -9.61
CA VAL A 519 -26.80 10.07 -10.38
C VAL A 519 -26.69 8.55 -10.46
N ILE A 520 -27.09 7.81 -9.42
CA ILE A 520 -26.95 6.35 -9.38
C ILE A 520 -27.85 5.65 -10.41
N VAL A 521 -29.00 6.24 -10.75
CA VAL A 521 -29.94 5.67 -11.73
C VAL A 521 -29.61 6.02 -13.20
N GLN A 522 -28.50 6.70 -13.44
CA GLN A 522 -28.07 7.10 -14.79
C GLN A 522 -27.21 6.01 -15.45
N PRO A 523 -27.23 5.90 -16.79
CA PRO A 523 -28.13 6.62 -17.71
C PRO A 523 -29.56 6.11 -17.62
N THR A 524 -30.53 6.98 -17.88
CA THR A 524 -31.94 6.61 -18.01
C THR A 524 -32.30 6.34 -19.47
N VAL A 525 -33.25 5.44 -19.71
CA VAL A 525 -33.83 5.21 -21.04
C VAL A 525 -34.94 6.24 -21.27
N THR A 526 -34.78 7.09 -22.29
CA THR A 526 -35.81 8.07 -22.66
C THR A 526 -36.92 7.44 -23.50
N ALA A 527 -38.03 8.15 -23.70
CA ALA A 527 -39.21 7.66 -24.43
C ALA A 527 -38.91 7.18 -25.86
N ASP A 528 -37.83 7.67 -26.47
CA ASP A 528 -37.30 7.24 -27.77
C ASP A 528 -36.41 5.98 -27.70
N GLY A 529 -36.35 5.29 -26.56
CA GLY A 529 -35.56 4.08 -26.33
C GLY A 529 -34.05 4.32 -26.17
N LYS A 530 -33.58 5.57 -26.18
CA LYS A 530 -32.15 5.90 -26.11
C LYS A 530 -31.69 6.09 -24.67
N GLN A 531 -30.46 5.67 -24.37
CA GLN A 531 -29.82 5.96 -23.08
C GLN A 531 -29.27 7.37 -23.07
N ARG A 532 -29.68 8.17 -22.08
CA ARG A 532 -29.20 9.54 -21.89
C ARG A 532 -28.85 9.79 -20.43
N PHE A 533 -27.82 10.60 -20.22
CA PHE A 533 -27.49 11.10 -18.89
C PHE A 533 -28.21 12.43 -18.69
N MET A 534 -29.06 12.50 -17.65
CA MET A 534 -29.82 13.70 -17.32
C MET A 534 -29.03 14.62 -16.42
N ALA A 535 -29.07 15.93 -16.69
CA ALA A 535 -28.52 16.93 -15.77
C ALA A 535 -29.30 16.92 -14.45
N ILE A 536 -28.62 17.26 -13.36
CA ILE A 536 -29.25 17.52 -12.07
C ILE A 536 -29.95 18.89 -12.17
N SER A 537 -31.26 18.93 -11.92
CA SER A 537 -32.06 20.15 -12.04
C SER A 537 -31.68 21.22 -11.02
N SER A 538 -31.96 22.49 -11.36
CA SER A 538 -31.84 23.62 -10.43
C SER A 538 -32.65 23.39 -9.16
N ASP A 539 -33.84 22.81 -9.28
CA ASP A 539 -34.74 22.57 -8.15
C ASP A 539 -34.17 21.54 -7.17
N THR A 540 -33.37 20.59 -7.68
CA THR A 540 -32.65 19.62 -6.84
C THR A 540 -31.44 20.26 -6.16
N ILE A 541 -30.78 21.22 -6.81
CA ILE A 541 -29.56 21.88 -6.30
C ILE A 541 -29.90 23.01 -5.31
N LYS A 542 -31.04 23.71 -5.50
CA LYS A 542 -31.41 24.90 -4.73
C LYS A 542 -31.49 24.66 -3.21
N PRO A 543 -32.15 23.60 -2.69
CA PRO A 543 -32.17 23.32 -1.26
C PRO A 543 -30.77 23.21 -0.66
N LEU A 544 -29.86 22.57 -1.39
CA LEU A 544 -28.47 22.42 -0.97
C LEU A 544 -27.73 23.76 -0.92
N THR A 545 -27.92 24.64 -1.90
CA THR A 545 -27.28 25.96 -1.93
C THR A 545 -27.82 26.88 -0.84
N ASP A 546 -29.14 26.87 -0.61
CA ASP A 546 -29.78 27.65 0.45
C ASP A 546 -29.29 27.17 1.83
N TRP A 547 -29.17 25.84 2.00
CA TRP A 547 -28.58 25.25 3.19
C TRP A 547 -27.15 25.74 3.40
N LEU A 548 -26.27 25.71 2.38
CA LEU A 548 -24.88 26.20 2.52
C LEU A 548 -24.78 27.68 2.88
N ALA A 549 -25.73 28.51 2.45
CA ALA A 549 -25.75 29.93 2.81
C ALA A 549 -26.07 30.13 4.31
N GLN A 550 -27.04 29.38 4.82
CA GLN A 550 -27.54 29.51 6.20
C GLN A 550 -26.62 28.83 7.23
N ASN A 551 -25.82 27.85 6.80
CA ASN A 551 -25.25 26.85 7.71
C ASN A 551 -23.72 26.91 7.83
N ARG A 552 -23.11 28.03 7.43
CA ARG A 552 -21.66 28.23 7.42
C ARG A 552 -21.07 28.28 8.84
N PRO A 553 -20.16 27.36 9.22
CA PRO A 553 -19.49 27.37 10.51
C PRO A 553 -18.51 28.54 10.64
N PRO A 554 -18.30 29.09 11.86
CA PRO A 554 -17.38 30.22 12.09
C PRO A 554 -15.91 29.85 11.84
N ASN A 555 -15.54 28.59 12.10
CA ASN A 555 -14.20 28.06 11.90
C ASN A 555 -13.95 27.54 10.47
N TYR A 556 -14.91 27.66 9.55
CA TYR A 556 -14.76 27.22 8.18
C TYR A 556 -13.81 28.14 7.39
N LYS A 557 -12.75 27.54 6.83
CA LYS A 557 -11.81 28.20 5.92
C LYS A 557 -11.94 27.58 4.53
N PRO A 558 -12.32 28.34 3.49
CA PRO A 558 -12.32 27.84 2.12
C PRO A 558 -10.92 27.36 1.76
N ALA A 559 -10.79 26.17 1.17
CA ALA A 559 -9.52 25.75 0.62
C ALA A 559 -9.15 26.69 -0.54
N GLY A 560 -7.95 27.28 -0.48
CA GLY A 560 -7.55 28.37 -1.37
C GLY A 560 -7.81 28.06 -2.86
N ARG A 561 -8.55 28.95 -3.54
CA ARG A 561 -8.58 28.99 -5.00
C ARG A 561 -7.14 29.20 -5.50
N PRO A 562 -6.71 28.58 -6.61
CA PRO A 562 -5.45 28.97 -7.23
C PRO A 562 -5.53 30.47 -7.53
N SER A 563 -4.57 31.24 -7.02
CA SER A 563 -4.33 32.59 -7.48
C SER A 563 -4.27 32.54 -9.00
N ALA A 564 -5.19 33.22 -9.68
CA ALA A 564 -4.91 33.66 -11.03
C ALA A 564 -3.65 34.53 -10.91
N THR A 565 -2.50 33.98 -11.31
CA THR A 565 -1.30 34.78 -11.53
C THR A 565 -1.71 35.87 -12.51
N ALA A 566 -1.87 37.09 -12.02
CA ALA A 566 -1.76 38.26 -12.84
C ALA A 566 -0.45 38.13 -13.64
N PRO A 567 -0.42 38.48 -14.93
CA PRO A 567 0.80 38.40 -15.72
C PRO A 567 1.85 39.26 -15.02
N THR A 568 2.92 38.61 -14.57
CA THR A 568 4.08 39.27 -14.00
C THR A 568 4.59 40.25 -15.05
N SER A 569 4.41 41.54 -14.79
CA SER A 569 5.07 42.59 -15.56
C SER A 569 6.57 42.33 -15.47
N THR A 570 7.18 42.15 -16.63
CA THR A 570 8.62 42.03 -16.80
C THR A 570 9.29 43.30 -16.24
N PRO A 571 10.34 43.19 -15.41
CA PRO A 571 11.12 44.36 -15.03
C PRO A 571 11.91 44.83 -16.24
N LYS A 572 11.64 46.06 -16.69
CA LYS A 572 12.41 46.78 -17.71
C LYS A 572 13.88 46.88 -17.24
N PRO A 573 14.89 46.62 -18.10
CA PRO A 573 16.29 46.73 -17.69
C PRO A 573 16.63 48.19 -17.42
N LYS A 574 17.22 48.48 -16.25
CA LYS A 574 17.77 49.80 -15.92
C LYS A 574 18.89 50.15 -16.90
N ALA A 575 18.79 51.34 -17.49
CA ALA A 575 19.83 51.94 -18.31
C ALA A 575 21.10 52.18 -17.49
N LYS A 576 22.25 51.85 -18.08
CA LYS A 576 23.58 52.12 -17.51
C LYS A 576 23.80 53.63 -17.40
N SER A 577 24.08 54.13 -16.20
CA SER A 577 24.60 55.48 -15.98
C SER A 577 26.03 55.56 -16.51
N LYS A 578 26.28 56.47 -17.45
CA LYS A 578 27.62 56.84 -17.90
C LYS A 578 28.35 57.56 -16.75
N THR A 579 29.44 56.97 -16.27
CA THR A 579 30.41 57.66 -15.41
C THR A 579 31.21 58.63 -16.28
N LYS A 580 31.12 59.92 -15.96
CA LYS A 580 31.94 60.98 -16.55
C LYS A 580 33.29 60.99 -15.83
N ALA A 581 34.37 60.66 -16.55
CA ALA A 581 35.72 60.95 -16.10
C ALA A 581 36.01 62.43 -16.38
N GLY A 582 36.19 63.22 -15.32
CA GLY A 582 36.82 64.53 -15.36
C GLY A 582 38.15 64.41 -14.65
N GLY A 583 39.24 64.51 -15.42
CA GLY A 583 40.60 64.50 -14.90
C GLY A 583 41.03 65.87 -14.39
N ALA A 584 42.01 65.86 -13.49
CA ALA A 584 43.03 66.88 -13.29
C ALA A 584 44.06 66.27 -12.32
N SER A 585 45.37 66.45 -12.40
CA SER A 585 46.30 66.94 -13.41
C SER A 585 47.68 66.74 -12.78
N ARG A 586 48.63 66.23 -13.56
CA ARG A 586 50.09 66.43 -13.48
C ARG A 586 50.81 66.13 -12.15
N SER A 587 51.63 65.07 -12.20
CA SER A 587 53.10 65.16 -12.23
C SER A 587 53.66 63.81 -12.62
#